data_AF-A0A2V5NNA1-F1
#
_entry.id   AF-A0A2V5NNA1-F1
#
_cell.length_a   1.000
_cell.length_b   1.000
_cell.length_c   1.000
_cell.angle_alpha   90.00
_cell.angle_beta   90.00
_cell.angle_gamma   90.00
#
_symmetry.space_group_name_H-M   'P 1'
#
loop_
_entity.id
_entity.type
_entity.pdbx_description
1 polymer ?
#
loop_
_entity_poly.entity_id
_entity_poly.type
_entity_poly.pdbx_seq_one_letter_code
_entity_poly.pdbx_strand_id
1 'polypeptide(L)' 'MNKTVIEVQVRAVLPTSGGCAVFIGNSDKVFIIYVDQTVGSAITMFMRQITKERPLTHDLMGHLMTALGARVERVIINDL' A
#
# COMPACT_ATOMS: atom_id res chain seq x y z
N MET A 1 1.47 -9.32 23.90
CA MET A 1 0.16 -8.67 24.12
C MET A 1 -0.49 -8.51 22.75
N ASN A 2 -1.53 -9.27 22.41
CA ASN A 2 -2.24 -9.11 21.14
C ASN A 2 -3.00 -7.78 21.17
N LYS A 3 -2.42 -6.74 20.56
CA LYS A 3 -3.17 -5.51 20.30
C LYS A 3 -4.22 -5.83 19.24
N THR A 4 -5.48 -5.57 19.54
CA THR A 4 -6.57 -5.68 18.55
C THR A 4 -6.27 -4.74 17.39
N VAL A 5 -6.37 -5.28 16.18
CA VAL A 5 -6.15 -4.55 14.93
C VAL A 5 -7.44 -4.50 14.14
N ILE A 6 -7.65 -3.40 13.42
CA ILE A 6 -8.84 -3.19 12.60
C ILE A 6 -8.42 -3.31 11.13
N GLU A 7 -9.14 -4.13 10.36
CA GLU A 7 -8.90 -4.26 8.94
C GLU A 7 -9.36 -2.98 8.21
N VAL A 8 -8.51 -2.52 7.29
CA VAL A 8 -8.73 -1.33 6.49
C VAL A 8 -8.26 -1.58 5.07
N GLN A 9 -8.80 -0.83 4.11
CA GLN A 9 -8.45 -0.93 2.70
C GLN A 9 -8.01 0.43 2.17
N VAL A 10 -7.19 0.41 1.12
CA VAL A 10 -6.91 1.60 0.33
C VAL A 10 -8.14 1.89 -0.52
N ARG A 11 -8.86 2.97 -0.18
CA ARG A 11 -10.10 3.36 -0.87
C ARG A 11 -9.85 4.24 -2.09
N ALA A 12 -8.82 5.07 -2.04
CA ALA A 12 -8.44 5.96 -3.13
C ALA A 12 -6.99 6.44 -2.97
N VAL A 13 -6.38 6.84 -4.08
CA VAL A 13 -5.14 7.61 -4.11
C VAL A 13 -5.38 8.82 -4.98
N LEU A 14 -5.20 10.02 -4.41
CA LEU A 14 -5.42 11.28 -5.12
C LEU A 14 -4.14 12.12 -5.12
N PRO A 15 -3.74 12.69 -6.27
CA PRO A 15 -2.61 13.61 -6.32
C PRO A 15 -2.95 14.91 -5.59
N THR A 16 -1.93 15.52 -5.01
CA THR A 16 -1.99 16.79 -4.27
C THR A 16 -0.83 17.68 -4.71
N SER A 17 -0.79 18.95 -4.29
CA SER A 17 0.30 19.85 -4.64
C SER A 17 1.67 19.43 -4.11
N GLY A 18 1.72 18.60 -3.05
CA GLY A 18 2.96 18.17 -2.39
C GLY A 18 3.26 16.67 -2.46
N GLY A 19 2.49 15.89 -3.22
CA GLY A 19 2.60 14.43 -3.26
C GLY A 19 1.24 13.77 -3.50
N CYS A 20 0.98 12.62 -2.87
CA CYS A 20 -0.28 11.89 -2.98
C CYS A 20 -0.94 11.70 -1.61
N ALA A 21 -2.26 11.85 -1.57
CA ALA A 21 -3.10 11.49 -0.43
C ALA A 21 -3.64 10.06 -0.63
N VAL A 22 -3.27 9.15 0.27
CA VAL A 22 -3.76 7.76 0.28
C VAL A 22 -4.89 7.66 1.31
N PHE A 23 -6.10 7.41 0.84
CA PHE A 23 -7.28 7.24 1.68
C PHE A 23 -7.35 5.79 2.15
N ILE A 24 -7.22 5.58 3.46
CA ILE A 24 -7.20 4.27 4.09
C ILE A 24 -8.31 4.20 5.13
N GLY A 25 -9.14 3.14 5.09
CA GLY A 25 -10.20 2.99 6.06
C GLY A 25 -11.17 1.86 5.75
N ASN A 26 -12.28 1.86 6.48
CA ASN A 26 -13.40 0.94 6.32
C ASN A 26 -14.71 1.73 6.08
N SER A 27 -15.88 1.11 6.32
CA SER A 27 -17.19 1.77 6.21
C SER A 27 -17.40 2.89 7.23
N ASP A 28 -16.75 2.80 8.37
CA ASP A 28 -17.07 3.64 9.54
C ASP A 28 -16.19 4.88 9.57
N LYS A 29 -14.91 4.75 9.17
CA LYS A 29 -13.95 5.85 9.18
C LYS A 29 -12.89 5.71 8.10
N VAL A 30 -12.47 6.86 7.56
CA VAL A 30 -11.36 6.98 6.60
C VAL A 30 -10.34 7.98 7.13
N PHE A 31 -9.06 7.63 6.98
CA PHE A 31 -7.90 8.46 7.28
C PHE A 31 -7.10 8.72 6.01
N ILE A 32 -6.25 9.74 6.04
CA ILE A 32 -5.36 10.10 4.93
C ILE A 32 -3.92 9.93 5.40
N ILE A 33 -3.13 9.19 4.62
CA ILE A 33 -1.67 9.17 4.74
C ILE A 33 -1.09 9.87 3.52
N TYR A 34 -0.31 10.93 3.77
CA TYR A 34 0.41 11.63 2.72
C TYR A 34 1.71 10.89 2.42
N VAL A 35 1.92 10.62 1.14
CA VAL A 35 3.13 10.00 0.60
C VAL A 35 3.65 10.84 -0.56
N ASP A 36 4.89 10.60 -0.97
CA ASP A 36 5.43 11.24 -2.16
C ASP A 36 4.75 10.72 -3.44
N GLN A 37 4.99 11.45 -4.54
CA GLN A 37 4.37 11.14 -5.82
C GLN A 37 4.73 9.74 -6.33
N THR A 38 5.95 9.26 -6.09
CA THR A 38 6.42 7.97 -6.63
C THR A 38 5.74 6.80 -5.91
N VAL A 39 5.58 6.88 -4.59
CA VAL A 39 4.83 5.89 -3.80
C VAL A 39 3.35 5.90 -4.20
N GLY A 40 2.74 7.08 -4.33
CA GLY A 40 1.34 7.18 -4.77
C GLY A 40 1.10 6.58 -6.16
N SER A 41 2.03 6.79 -7.10
CA SER A 41 1.99 6.17 -8.43
C SER A 41 2.09 4.65 -8.36
N ALA A 42 3.02 4.12 -7.56
CA ALA A 42 3.17 2.68 -7.37
C ALA A 42 1.89 2.04 -6.81
N ILE A 43 1.29 2.62 -5.76
CA ILE A 43 0.02 2.13 -5.18
C ILE A 43 -1.09 2.16 -6.24
N THR A 44 -1.21 3.26 -6.98
CA THR A 44 -2.23 3.41 -8.03
C THR A 44 -2.08 2.36 -9.13
N MET A 45 -0.85 2.06 -9.53
CA MET A 45 -0.55 1.04 -10.54
C MET A 45 -1.05 -0.35 -10.11
N PHE A 46 -0.81 -0.73 -8.85
CA PHE A 46 -1.31 -2.00 -8.30
C PHE A 46 -2.82 -2.01 -8.12
N MET A 47 -3.43 -0.93 -7.63
CA MET A 47 -4.89 -0.82 -7.49
C MET A 47 -5.61 -0.96 -8.84
N ARG A 48 -5.01 -0.45 -9.92
CA ARG A 48 -5.57 -0.50 -11.27
C ARG A 48 -5.15 -1.74 -12.06
N GLN A 49 -4.42 -2.69 -11.44
CA GLN A 49 -3.94 -3.91 -12.08
C GLN A 49 -3.20 -3.64 -13.41
N ILE A 50 -2.40 -2.57 -13.46
CA ILE A 50 -1.68 -2.18 -14.68
C ILE A 50 -0.62 -3.25 -14.99
N THR A 51 -0.64 -3.77 -16.22
CA THR A 51 0.38 -4.67 -16.74
C THR A 51 1.71 -3.92 -16.88
N LYS A 52 2.79 -4.54 -16.40
CA LYS A 52 4.15 -3.97 -16.42
C LYS A 52 5.00 -4.78 -17.40
N GLU A 53 5.84 -4.09 -18.18
CA GLU A 53 6.75 -4.76 -19.12
C GLU A 53 7.83 -5.59 -18.40
N ARG A 54 8.17 -5.20 -17.17
CA ARG A 54 9.16 -5.87 -16.33
C ARG A 54 8.80 -5.75 -14.84
N PRO A 55 9.31 -6.64 -13.97
CA PRO A 55 9.16 -6.51 -12.53
C PRO A 55 9.73 -5.17 -12.04
N LEU A 56 8.94 -4.43 -11.25
CA LEU A 56 9.38 -3.23 -10.56
C LEU A 56 9.84 -3.57 -9.13
N THR A 57 10.23 -2.56 -8.36
CA THR A 57 10.80 -2.73 -7.01
C THR A 57 9.94 -3.61 -6.10
N HIS A 58 8.62 -3.38 -6.05
CA HIS A 58 7.72 -4.17 -5.19
C HIS A 58 7.52 -5.60 -5.71
N ASP A 59 7.53 -5.80 -7.04
CA ASP A 59 7.48 -7.14 -7.64
C ASP A 59 8.77 -7.91 -7.32
N LEU A 60 9.94 -7.25 -7.42
CA LEU A 60 11.23 -7.83 -7.06
C LEU A 60 11.27 -8.24 -5.58
N MET A 61 10.80 -7.38 -4.67
CA MET A 61 10.68 -7.72 -3.25
C MET A 61 9.78 -8.96 -3.04
N GLY A 62 8.65 -9.04 -3.76
CA GLY A 62 7.78 -10.20 -3.77
C GLY A 62 8.49 -11.48 -4.22
N HIS A 63 9.28 -11.40 -5.30
CA HIS A 63 10.07 -12.52 -5.80
C HIS A 63 11.16 -12.95 -4.81
N LEU A 64 11.84 -12.00 -4.15
CA LEU A 64 12.84 -12.31 -3.13
C LEU A 64 12.23 -13.05 -1.94
N MET A 65 11.09 -12.59 -1.43
CA MET A 65 10.38 -13.29 -0.35
C MET A 65 9.96 -14.70 -0.79
N THR A 66 9.41 -14.83 -1.99
CA THR A 66 8.99 -16.12 -2.56
C THR A 66 10.17 -17.09 -2.69
N ALA A 67 11.33 -16.62 -3.15
CA ALA A 67 12.54 -17.43 -3.29
C ALA A 67 13.05 -17.96 -1.94
N LEU A 68 12.78 -17.25 -0.85
CA LEU A 68 13.11 -17.65 0.51
C LEU A 68 11.99 -18.47 1.19
N GLY A 69 10.92 -18.83 0.47
CA GLY A 69 9.76 -19.52 1.03
C GLY A 69 8.89 -18.66 1.95
N ALA A 70 9.00 -17.32 1.83
CA ALA A 70 8.29 -16.35 2.64
C ALA A 70 7.19 -15.62 1.85
N ARG A 71 6.22 -15.04 2.57
CA ARG A 71 5.16 -14.18 2.01
C ARG A 71 4.77 -13.10 3.01
N VAL A 72 4.22 -11.99 2.52
CA VAL A 72 3.60 -10.97 3.38
C VAL A 72 2.33 -11.56 3.99
N GLU A 73 2.30 -11.70 5.31
CA GLU A 73 1.11 -12.16 6.02
C GLU A 73 0.15 -11.00 6.28
N ARG A 74 0.67 -9.86 6.75
CA ARG A 74 -0.11 -8.65 7.06
C ARG A 74 0.80 -7.43 7.18
N VAL A 75 0.21 -6.25 6.97
CA VAL A 75 0.84 -4.94 7.27
C VAL A 75 0.03 -4.27 8.38
N ILE A 76 0.72 -3.64 9.35
CA ILE A 76 0.08 -2.94 10.47
C ILE A 76 0.61 -1.51 10.52
N ILE A 77 -0.31 -0.55 10.40
CA ILE A 77 -0.03 0.87 10.70
C ILE A 77 -0.28 1.02 12.20
N ASN A 78 0.78 1.20 12.99
CA ASN A 78 0.72 1.07 14.45
C ASN A 78 1.09 2.32 15.25
N ASP A 79 1.63 3.36 14.60
CA ASP A 79 2.03 4.63 15.20
C ASP A 79 2.04 5.76 14.14
N LEU A 80 2.24 7.01 14.58
CA LEU A 80 2.38 8.20 13.73
C LEU A 80 3.78 8.82 13.82
#